data_AF-A0A937H5D2-F1
#
_entry.id   AF-A0A937H5D2-F1
#
_cell.length_a   1.000
_cell.length_b   1.000
_cell.length_c   1.000
_cell.angle_alpha   90.00
_cell.angle_beta   90.00
_cell.angle_gamma   90.00
#
_symmetry.space_group_name_H-M   'P 1'
#
loop_
_entity.id
_entity.type
_entity.pdbx_description
1 polymer ?
#
loop_
_entity_poly.entity_id
_entity_poly.type
_entity_poly.pdbx_seq_one_letter_code
_entity_poly.pdbx_strand_id
1 'polypeptide(L)'
;MANLKEIRNRISSVTSTMKITSAMKMVSAAKLKKAQDAITAMRPYSEKLTDLMSNFSDIISSSSISYLSETRNVKNVLVVSICSNKGLCGAFNSNVIKQSLSLKNEEEYKGANFSYLTIGKKANDILSKTENIIS
;
A
#
# COMPACT_ATOMS: atom_id res chain seq x y z
N MET A 1 -23.49 -42.47 -18.37
CA MET A 1 -23.61 -42.16 -16.92
C MET A 1 -22.46 -41.31 -16.34
N ALA A 2 -21.53 -40.75 -17.13
CA ALA A 2 -20.47 -39.86 -16.63
C ALA A 2 -20.96 -38.41 -16.36
N ASN A 3 -21.86 -37.89 -17.19
CA ASN A 3 -22.29 -36.48 -17.17
C ASN A 3 -23.00 -36.04 -15.86
N LEU A 4 -23.94 -36.84 -15.35
CA LEU A 4 -24.68 -36.51 -14.11
C LEU A 4 -23.81 -36.51 -12.85
N LYS A 5 -22.82 -37.41 -12.79
CA LYS A 5 -21.85 -37.48 -11.67
C LYS A 5 -20.93 -36.27 -11.70
N GLU A 6 -20.47 -35.86 -12.87
CA GLU A 6 -19.62 -34.70 -13.06
C GLU A 6 -20.34 -33.39 -12.66
N ILE A 7 -21.61 -33.24 -13.05
CA ILE A 7 -22.44 -32.09 -12.65
C ILE A 7 -22.57 -32.03 -11.12
N ARG A 8 -22.88 -33.15 -10.44
CA ARG A 8 -22.92 -33.18 -8.96
C ARG A 8 -21.59 -32.77 -8.33
N ASN A 9 -20.47 -33.23 -8.89
CA ASN A 9 -19.15 -32.88 -8.38
C ASN A 9 -18.87 -31.37 -8.54
N ARG A 10 -19.23 -30.77 -9.68
CA ARG A 10 -19.12 -29.31 -9.89
C ARG A 10 -19.99 -28.54 -8.91
N ILE A 11 -21.23 -28.97 -8.67
CA ILE A 11 -22.12 -28.35 -7.68
C ILE A 11 -21.49 -28.37 -6.29
N SER A 12 -20.95 -29.53 -5.88
CA SER A 12 -20.29 -29.66 -4.57
C SER A 12 -19.05 -28.76 -4.45
N SER A 13 -18.23 -28.70 -5.51
CA SER A 13 -17.03 -27.84 -5.56
C SER A 13 -17.36 -26.35 -5.47
N VAL A 14 -18.35 -25.87 -6.24
CA VAL A 14 -18.80 -24.47 -6.20
C VAL A 14 -19.40 -24.13 -4.84
N THR A 15 -20.25 -25.01 -4.28
CA THR A 15 -20.85 -24.83 -2.96
C THR A 15 -19.79 -24.72 -1.86
N SER A 16 -18.74 -25.55 -1.95
CA SER A 16 -17.63 -25.53 -1.00
C SER A 16 -16.82 -24.23 -1.12
N THR A 17 -16.50 -23.82 -2.36
CA THR A 17 -15.78 -22.56 -2.62
C THR A 17 -16.57 -21.36 -2.11
N MET A 18 -17.89 -21.34 -2.29
CA MET A 18 -18.78 -20.29 -1.79
C MET A 18 -18.77 -20.18 -0.26
N LYS A 19 -18.75 -21.32 0.46
CA LYS A 19 -18.63 -21.33 1.92
C LYS A 19 -17.28 -20.76 2.38
N ILE A 20 -16.19 -21.16 1.71
CA ILE A 20 -14.84 -20.67 2.02
C ILE A 20 -14.74 -19.17 1.83
N THR A 21 -15.20 -18.63 0.69
CA THR A 21 -15.13 -17.19 0.42
C THR A 21 -16.06 -16.39 1.35
N SER A 22 -17.22 -16.95 1.72
CA SER A 22 -18.12 -16.33 2.71
C SER A 22 -17.47 -16.23 4.09
N ALA A 23 -16.81 -17.29 4.55
CA ALA A 23 -16.04 -17.27 5.79
C ALA A 23 -14.87 -16.27 5.71
N MET A 24 -14.13 -16.25 4.60
CA MET A 24 -13.05 -15.29 4.37
C MET A 24 -13.55 -13.84 4.41
N LYS A 25 -14.74 -13.56 3.89
CA LYS A 25 -15.37 -12.22 3.96
C LYS A 25 -15.59 -11.79 5.41
N MET A 26 -16.16 -12.67 6.24
CA MET A 26 -16.40 -12.38 7.66
C MET A 26 -15.08 -12.18 8.43
N VAL A 27 -14.08 -13.04 8.21
CA VAL A 27 -12.76 -12.91 8.84
C VAL A 27 -12.07 -11.61 8.43
N SER A 28 -12.18 -11.23 7.16
CA SER A 28 -11.58 -9.99 6.65
C SER A 28 -12.28 -8.76 7.22
N ALA A 29 -13.61 -8.80 7.36
CA ALA A 29 -14.37 -7.73 8.00
C ALA A 29 -13.96 -7.54 9.47
N ALA A 30 -13.81 -8.62 10.24
CA ALA A 30 -13.35 -8.55 11.62
C ALA A 30 -11.93 -7.96 11.74
N LYS A 31 -11.02 -8.33 10.83
CA LYS A 31 -9.66 -7.78 10.79
C LYS A 31 -9.64 -6.29 10.43
N LEU A 32 -10.47 -5.89 9.47
CA LEU A 32 -10.62 -4.49 9.09
C LEU A 32 -11.13 -3.65 10.26
N LYS A 33 -12.14 -4.15 10.98
CA LYS A 33 -12.65 -3.47 12.18
C LYS A 33 -11.56 -3.30 13.24
N LYS A 34 -10.81 -4.37 13.55
CA LYS A 34 -9.67 -4.29 14.49
C LYS A 34 -8.62 -3.26 14.05
N ALA A 35 -8.31 -3.18 12.76
CA ALA A 35 -7.37 -2.19 12.24
C ALA A 35 -7.90 -0.75 12.37
N GLN A 36 -9.19 -0.53 12.09
CA GLN A 36 -9.84 0.77 12.26
C GLN A 36 -9.84 1.22 13.73
N ASP A 37 -10.12 0.30 14.65
CA ASP A 37 -10.13 0.59 16.08
C ASP A 37 -8.72 0.98 16.57
N ALA A 38 -7.68 0.30 16.09
CA ALA A 38 -6.29 0.66 16.38
C ALA A 38 -5.91 2.06 15.85
N ILE A 39 -6.35 2.41 14.62
CA ILE A 39 -6.14 3.75 14.05
C ILE A 39 -6.85 4.82 14.89
N THR A 40 -8.08 4.53 15.33
CA THR A 40 -8.87 5.46 16.16
C THR A 40 -8.18 5.70 17.50
N ALA A 41 -7.63 4.65 18.13
CA ALA A 41 -6.86 4.76 19.36
C ALA A 41 -5.54 5.53 19.19
N MET A 42 -4.93 5.49 18.00
CA MET A 42 -3.70 6.23 17.67
C MET A 42 -3.96 7.72 17.38
N ARG A 43 -5.20 8.11 17.06
CA ARG A 43 -5.54 9.48 16.65
C ARG A 43 -5.09 10.56 17.64
N PRO A 44 -5.31 10.45 18.96
CA PRO A 44 -4.87 11.48 19.92
C PRO A 44 -3.34 11.69 19.92
N TYR A 45 -2.57 10.60 19.71
CA TYR A 45 -1.11 10.69 19.60
C TYR A 45 -0.70 11.46 18.34
N SER A 46 -1.32 11.13 17.19
CA SER A 46 -1.03 11.82 15.92
C SER A 46 -1.40 13.30 15.98
N GLU A 47 -2.51 13.66 16.63
CA GLU A 47 -2.92 15.04 16.85
C GLU A 47 -1.88 15.78 17.69
N LYS A 48 -1.47 15.22 18.83
CA LYS A 48 -0.44 15.85 19.67
C LYS A 48 0.92 15.95 19.02
N LEU A 49 1.32 14.94 18.23
CA LEU A 49 2.55 15.03 17.44
C LEU A 49 2.48 16.19 16.43
N THR A 50 1.32 16.38 15.79
CA THR A 50 1.11 17.46 14.82
C THR A 50 1.09 18.83 15.50
N ASP A 51 0.47 18.95 16.67
CA ASP A 51 0.50 20.17 17.50
C ASP A 51 1.95 20.54 17.83
N LEU A 52 2.75 19.56 18.29
CA LEU A 52 4.16 19.77 18.60
C LEU A 52 4.95 20.19 17.35
N MET A 53 4.82 19.47 16.24
CA MET A 53 5.52 19.81 14.99
C MET A 53 5.17 21.23 14.50
N SER A 54 3.91 21.65 14.63
CA SER A 54 3.48 23.00 14.26
C SER A 54 4.15 24.06 15.13
N ASN A 55 4.14 23.87 16.45
CA ASN A 55 4.82 24.77 17.39
C ASN A 55 6.35 24.85 17.15
N PHE A 56 6.98 23.75 16.70
CA PHE A 56 8.39 23.72 16.34
C PHE A 56 8.70 24.38 14.99
N SER A 57 7.80 24.25 14.00
CA SER A 57 7.96 24.85 12.68
C SER A 57 8.05 26.38 12.75
N ASP A 58 7.26 27.00 13.65
CA ASP A 58 7.31 28.44 13.87
C ASP A 58 8.68 28.89 14.42
N ILE A 59 9.33 28.06 15.24
CA ILE A 59 10.66 28.33 15.81
C ILE A 59 11.75 28.15 14.75
N ILE A 60 11.68 27.11 13.91
CA ILE A 60 12.69 26.79 12.90
C ILE A 60 12.78 27.87 11.82
N SER A 61 11.69 28.57 11.52
CA SER A 61 11.67 29.69 10.56
C SER A 61 12.65 30.84 10.90
N SER A 62 13.10 30.93 12.16
CA SER A 62 14.02 31.97 12.65
C SER A 62 15.51 31.61 12.56
N SER A 63 15.84 30.35 12.34
CA SER A 63 17.22 29.87 12.21
C SER A 63 17.42 29.29 10.83
N SER A 64 18.48 29.70 10.14
CA SER A 64 18.90 29.22 8.80
C SER A 64 19.37 27.75 8.81
N ILE A 65 18.57 26.85 9.38
CA ILE A 65 18.88 25.46 9.62
C ILE A 65 17.72 24.65 9.08
N SER A 66 17.75 24.34 7.79
CA SER A 66 17.37 22.99 7.38
C SER A 66 17.74 22.74 5.92
N TYR A 67 18.66 21.80 5.70
CA TYR A 67 18.81 21.11 4.41
C TYR A 67 17.49 20.49 3.91
N LEU A 68 16.49 20.34 4.78
CA LEU A 68 15.14 19.85 4.45
C LEU A 68 14.21 20.92 3.89
N SER A 69 14.54 22.22 4.04
CA SER A 69 13.68 23.34 3.60
C SER A 69 14.16 24.00 2.30
N GLU A 70 15.33 23.61 1.78
CA GLU A 70 15.84 24.13 0.50
C GLU A 70 15.10 23.48 -0.67
N THR A 71 14.41 24.30 -1.46
CA THR A 71 13.83 23.87 -2.75
C THR A 71 14.95 23.63 -3.76
N ARG A 72 15.06 22.40 -4.24
CA ARG A 72 16.09 21.97 -5.19
C ARG A 72 15.48 21.17 -6.33
N ASN A 73 16.15 21.17 -7.48
CA ASN A 73 15.75 20.33 -8.60
C ASN A 73 15.78 18.86 -8.20
N VAL A 74 14.68 18.15 -8.51
CA VAL A 74 14.50 16.74 -8.17
C VAL A 74 15.38 15.89 -9.08
N LYS A 75 16.47 15.36 -8.53
CA LYS A 75 17.40 14.47 -9.25
C LYS A 75 17.12 12.99 -9.01
N ASN A 76 16.70 12.65 -7.79
CA ASN A 76 16.45 11.28 -7.36
C ASN A 76 15.11 11.23 -6.63
N VAL A 77 14.28 10.23 -6.95
CA VAL A 77 12.96 10.01 -6.36
C VAL A 77 12.93 8.61 -5.75
N LEU A 78 12.58 8.52 -4.47
CA LEU A 78 12.30 7.26 -3.79
C LEU A 78 10.79 7.06 -3.70
N VAL A 79 10.26 6.05 -4.37
CA VAL A 79 8.85 5.67 -4.28
C VAL A 79 8.68 4.57 -3.24
N VAL A 80 7.94 4.87 -2.18
CA VAL A 80 7.60 3.88 -1.15
C VAL A 80 6.26 3.24 -1.47
N SER A 81 6.28 2.04 -2.05
CA SER A 81 5.07 1.31 -2.45
C SER A 81 4.59 0.39 -1.34
N ILE A 82 3.42 0.69 -0.77
CA ILE A 82 2.83 -0.07 0.35
C ILE A 82 1.70 -0.98 -0.17
N CYS A 83 1.94 -2.29 -0.15
CA CYS A 83 1.02 -3.32 -0.63
C CYS A 83 0.77 -4.42 0.41
N SER A 84 -0.17 -5.31 0.09
CA SER A 84 -0.47 -6.46 0.94
C SER A 84 0.57 -7.58 0.78
N ASN A 85 0.74 -8.38 1.82
CA ASN A 85 1.46 -9.66 1.72
C ASN A 85 0.60 -10.77 1.07
N LYS A 86 -0.73 -10.60 1.07
CA LYS A 86 -1.70 -11.62 0.62
C LYS A 86 -2.38 -11.23 -0.69
N GLY A 87 -2.89 -12.24 -1.40
CA GLY A 87 -3.77 -12.07 -2.57
C GLY A 87 -5.25 -12.02 -2.19
N LEU A 88 -6.13 -12.31 -3.16
CA LEU A 88 -7.60 -12.31 -3.00
C LEU A 88 -8.20 -10.99 -2.47
N CYS A 89 -7.56 -9.87 -2.81
CA CYS A 89 -7.92 -8.52 -2.38
C CYS A 89 -8.43 -7.65 -3.54
N GLY A 90 -9.02 -8.26 -4.57
CA GLY A 90 -9.47 -7.56 -5.78
C GLY A 90 -8.33 -6.80 -6.48
N ALA A 91 -8.59 -5.55 -6.86
CA ALA A 91 -7.65 -4.70 -7.58
C ALA A 91 -6.62 -3.95 -6.69
N PHE A 92 -6.65 -4.15 -5.37
CA PHE A 92 -5.84 -3.36 -4.42
C PHE A 92 -4.35 -3.32 -4.77
N ASN A 93 -3.67 -4.48 -4.82
CA ASN A 93 -2.24 -4.52 -5.11
C ASN A 93 -1.93 -3.99 -6.52
N SER A 94 -2.75 -4.34 -7.51
CA SER A 94 -2.56 -3.92 -8.90
C SER A 94 -2.66 -2.40 -9.06
N ASN A 95 -3.59 -1.76 -8.36
CA ASN A 95 -3.76 -0.31 -8.43
C ASN A 95 -2.59 0.43 -7.78
N VAL A 96 -2.13 -0.03 -6.60
CA VAL A 96 -0.96 0.58 -5.94
C VAL A 96 0.28 0.49 -6.81
N ILE A 97 0.53 -0.67 -7.43
CA ILE A 97 1.69 -0.87 -8.31
C ILE A 97 1.59 0.02 -9.55
N LYS A 98 0.42 0.07 -10.19
CA LYS A 98 0.19 0.95 -11.36
C LYS A 98 0.45 2.41 -11.02
N GLN A 99 -0.08 2.89 -9.88
CA GLN A 99 0.14 4.26 -9.43
C GLN A 99 1.63 4.53 -9.12
N SER A 100 2.32 3.56 -8.51
CA SER A 100 3.74 3.69 -8.20
C SER A 100 4.61 3.81 -9.46
N LEU A 101 4.21 3.14 -10.55
CA LEU A 101 4.88 3.22 -11.85
C LEU A 101 4.48 4.48 -12.62
N SER A 102 3.23 4.96 -12.48
CA SER A 102 2.76 6.15 -13.21
C SER A 102 3.48 7.43 -12.78
N LEU A 103 4.00 7.49 -11.55
CA LEU A 103 4.79 8.63 -11.05
C LEU A 103 5.99 8.96 -11.97
N LYS A 104 6.57 7.97 -12.64
CA LYS A 104 7.68 8.20 -13.59
C LYS A 104 7.28 9.03 -14.81
N ASN A 105 6.01 9.01 -15.16
CA ASN A 105 5.49 9.69 -16.34
C ASN A 105 5.04 11.13 -16.03
N GLU A 106 5.11 11.55 -14.77
CA GLU A 106 4.76 12.93 -14.38
C GLU A 106 5.87 13.90 -14.80
N GLU A 107 5.47 15.06 -15.33
CA GLU A 107 6.43 16.03 -15.87
C GLU A 107 7.40 16.58 -14.81
N GLU A 108 6.94 16.65 -13.56
CA GLU A 108 7.74 17.10 -12.42
C GLU A 108 8.98 16.24 -12.17
N TYR A 109 8.93 14.95 -12.52
CA TYR A 109 10.01 14.00 -12.27
C TYR A 109 10.76 13.58 -13.53
N LYS A 110 10.56 14.29 -14.64
CA LYS A 110 11.17 13.96 -15.93
C LYS A 110 12.69 14.05 -15.85
N GLY A 111 13.37 12.93 -16.10
CA GLY A 111 14.84 12.84 -16.03
C GLY A 111 15.40 12.60 -14.63
N ALA A 112 14.55 12.41 -13.61
CA ALA A 112 14.98 11.98 -12.28
C ALA A 112 15.27 10.47 -12.25
N ASN A 113 16.21 10.04 -11.40
CA ASN A 113 16.45 8.62 -11.13
C ASN A 113 15.43 8.10 -10.13
N PHE A 114 14.73 7.02 -10.49
CA PHE A 114 13.74 6.39 -9.63
C PHE A 114 14.33 5.20 -8.90
N SER A 115 14.03 5.10 -7.60
CA SER A 115 14.28 3.94 -6.77
C SER A 115 13.01 3.59 -6.02
N TYR A 116 12.82 2.31 -5.72
CA TYR A 116 11.61 1.82 -5.06
C TYR A 116 11.95 1.18 -3.71
N LEU A 117 11.18 1.51 -2.68
CA LEU A 117 11.16 0.78 -1.42
C LEU A 117 9.79 0.12 -1.29
N THR A 118 9.77 -1.21 -1.27
CA THR A 118 8.51 -1.96 -1.23
C THR A 118 8.18 -2.42 0.18
N ILE A 119 7.02 -2.03 0.68
CA ILE A 119 6.45 -2.57 1.91
C ILE A 119 5.37 -3.57 1.52
N GLY A 120 5.67 -4.86 1.69
CA GLY A 120 4.74 -5.95 1.42
C GLY A 120 5.15 -6.82 0.23
N LYS A 121 4.94 -8.13 0.38
CA LYS A 121 5.40 -9.16 -0.55
C LYS A 121 4.90 -8.95 -1.98
N LYS A 122 3.63 -8.54 -2.17
CA LYS A 122 3.06 -8.40 -3.52
C LYS A 122 3.62 -7.23 -4.32
N ALA A 123 4.03 -6.15 -3.66
CA ALA A 123 4.77 -5.08 -4.33
C ALA A 123 6.16 -5.59 -4.75
N ASN A 124 6.90 -6.20 -3.81
CA ASN A 124 8.23 -6.70 -4.06
C ASN A 124 8.28 -7.72 -5.21
N ASP A 125 7.37 -8.72 -5.21
CA ASP A 125 7.30 -9.78 -6.23
C ASP A 125 7.15 -9.24 -7.66
N ILE A 126 6.55 -8.05 -7.83
CA ILE A 126 6.27 -7.44 -9.14
C ILE A 126 7.31 -6.39 -9.48
N LEU A 127 7.56 -5.43 -8.57
CA LEU A 127 8.47 -4.32 -8.83
C LEU A 127 9.93 -4.76 -8.92
N SER A 128 10.35 -5.81 -8.19
CA SER A 128 11.74 -6.32 -8.26
C SER A 128 12.14 -6.82 -9.65
N LYS A 129 11.16 -7.14 -10.50
CA LYS A 129 11.40 -7.65 -11.86
C LYS A 129 11.69 -6.54 -12.86
N THR A 130 11.20 -5.33 -12.59
CA THR A 130 11.22 -4.21 -13.54
C THR A 130 11.98 -2.99 -13.02
N GLU A 131 12.15 -2.88 -11.71
CA GLU A 131 12.61 -1.67 -11.04
C GLU A 131 13.77 -1.91 -10.09
N ASN A 132 14.53 -0.85 -9.83
CA ASN A 132 15.61 -0.86 -8.84
C ASN A 132 15.02 -0.73 -7.43
N ILE A 133 15.12 -1.81 -6.63
CA ILE A 133 14.64 -1.84 -5.25
C ILE A 133 15.80 -1.57 -4.30
N ILE A 134 15.61 -0.58 -3.43
CA ILE A 134 16.49 -0.34 -2.28
C ILE A 134 15.96 -1.21 -1.14
N SER A 135 16.73 -2.25 -0.79
CA SER A 135 16.45 -3.15 0.35
C SER A 135 17.18 -2.71 1.60
#